data_AF-A0A178T8B3-F1
#
_entry.id   AF-A0A178T8B3-F1
#
_cell.length_a   1.000
_cell.length_b   1.000
_cell.length_c   1.000
_cell.angle_alpha   90.00
_cell.angle_beta   90.00
_cell.angle_gamma   90.00
#
_symmetry.space_group_name_H-M   'P 1'
#
loop_
_entity.id
_entity.type
_entity.pdbx_description
1 polymer ?
#
loop_
_entity_poly.entity_id
_entity_poly.type
_entity_poly.pdbx_seq_one_letter_code
_entity_poly.pdbx_strand_id
1 'polypeptide(L)'
;MYPNVDITQFTQSAKAIQKLFKDATAISSKIANDPVFAKQLMEKAQQSKQEEVQKQLQSIGIGSEINISFNPNTIHITLSPKKGESPCCQLTFLLYWR
;
A
#
# COMPACT_ATOMS: atom_id res chain seq x y z
N MET A 1 39.43 -5.57 1.43
CA MET A 1 38.96 -4.50 2.34
C MET A 1 37.65 -3.98 1.78
N TYR A 2 36.59 -3.89 2.58
CA TYR A 2 35.31 -3.32 2.13
C TYR A 2 35.35 -1.79 2.23
N PRO A 3 34.64 -1.05 1.37
CA PRO A 3 34.57 0.40 1.45
C PRO A 3 33.88 0.85 2.75
N ASN A 4 34.18 2.08 3.20
CA ASN A 4 33.45 2.70 4.30
C ASN A 4 31.95 2.77 3.95
N VAL A 5 31.11 2.45 4.94
CA VAL A 5 29.66 2.41 4.77
C VAL A 5 29.11 3.85 4.74
N ASP A 6 28.48 4.22 3.62
CA ASP A 6 27.67 5.44 3.52
C ASP A 6 26.21 5.12 3.89
N ILE A 7 25.70 5.79 4.93
CA ILE A 7 24.34 5.59 5.46
C ILE A 7 23.31 6.56 4.88
N THR A 8 23.72 7.49 4.02
CA THR A 8 22.90 8.62 3.56
C THR A 8 21.61 8.13 2.90
N GLN A 9 21.72 7.27 1.89
CA GLN A 9 20.53 6.73 1.20
C GLN A 9 19.66 5.89 2.13
N PHE A 10 20.26 5.10 3.01
CA PHE A 10 19.52 4.24 3.93
C PHE A 10 18.68 5.05 4.93
N THR A 11 19.26 6.12 5.50
CA THR A 11 18.54 7.03 6.40
C THR A 11 17.47 7.86 5.67
N GLN A 12 17.72 8.26 4.42
CA GLN A 12 16.72 8.90 3.56
C GLN A 12 15.52 7.98 3.35
N SER A 13 15.76 6.69 3.05
CA SER A 13 14.71 5.69 2.90
C SER A 13 13.87 5.49 4.17
N ALA A 14 14.52 5.45 5.34
CA ALA A 14 13.85 5.33 6.63
C ALA A 14 12.99 6.56 6.98
N LYS A 15 13.35 7.75 6.51
CA LYS A 15 12.51 8.96 6.67
C LYS A 15 11.33 8.93 5.68
N ALA A 16 11.58 8.59 4.43
CA ALA A 16 10.56 8.58 3.39
C ALA A 16 9.47 7.53 3.62
N ILE A 17 9.81 6.34 4.14
CA ILE A 17 8.84 5.27 4.40
C ILE A 17 7.77 5.67 5.44
N GLN A 18 8.02 6.68 6.27
CA GLN A 18 7.04 7.19 7.24
C GLN A 18 5.76 7.70 6.56
N LYS A 19 5.85 8.24 5.33
CA LYS A 19 4.68 8.62 4.53
C LYS A 19 3.87 7.39 4.11
N LEU A 20 4.55 6.31 3.71
CA LEU A 20 3.90 5.05 3.35
C LEU A 20 3.19 4.42 4.56
N PHE A 21 3.76 4.50 5.77
CA PHE A 21 3.11 4.04 6.99
C PHE A 21 1.82 4.80 7.31
N LYS A 22 1.80 6.12 7.12
CA LYS A 22 0.59 6.93 7.29
C LYS A 22 -0.51 6.49 6.32
N ASP A 23 -0.16 6.28 5.05
CA ASP A 23 -1.11 5.82 4.04
C ASP A 23 -1.62 4.40 4.34
N ALA A 24 -0.75 3.48 4.75
CA ALA A 24 -1.15 2.14 5.18
C ALA A 24 -2.08 2.17 6.40
N THR A 25 -1.84 3.09 7.33
CA THR A 25 -2.72 3.32 8.49
C THR A 25 -4.09 3.82 8.05
N ALA A 26 -4.15 4.75 7.10
CA ALA A 26 -5.42 5.23 6.53
C ALA A 26 -6.19 4.10 5.82
N ILE A 27 -5.51 3.29 5.01
CA ILE A 27 -6.10 2.14 4.31
C ILE A 27 -6.68 1.14 5.31
N SER A 28 -5.86 0.67 6.24
CA SER A 28 -6.29 -0.32 7.25
C SER A 28 -7.42 0.23 8.13
N SER A 29 -7.36 1.50 8.53
CA SER A 29 -8.42 2.14 9.31
C SER A 29 -9.74 2.25 8.53
N LYS A 30 -9.68 2.59 7.24
CA LYS A 30 -10.90 2.65 6.40
C LYS A 30 -11.53 1.27 6.25
N ILE A 31 -10.72 0.24 5.99
CA ILE A 31 -11.20 -1.14 5.87
C ILE A 31 -11.79 -1.64 7.20
N ALA A 32 -11.13 -1.35 8.34
CA ALA A 32 -11.58 -1.81 9.65
C ALA A 32 -12.87 -1.13 10.14
N ASN A 33 -13.06 0.15 9.82
CA ASN A 33 -14.14 0.96 10.40
C ASN A 33 -15.29 1.26 9.42
N ASP A 34 -15.21 0.85 8.16
CA ASP A 34 -16.28 0.98 7.16
C ASP A 34 -16.64 -0.38 6.57
N PRO A 35 -17.62 -1.09 7.15
CA PRO A 35 -18.04 -2.42 6.70
C PRO A 35 -18.55 -2.44 5.26
N VAL A 36 -19.17 -1.34 4.79
CA VAL A 36 -19.67 -1.23 3.41
C VAL A 36 -18.50 -1.17 2.45
N PHE A 37 -17.49 -0.34 2.76
CA PHE A 37 -16.26 -0.28 1.98
C PHE A 37 -15.55 -1.63 1.93
N ALA A 38 -15.36 -2.28 3.09
CA ALA A 38 -14.69 -3.58 3.17
C ALA A 38 -15.40 -4.65 2.33
N LYS A 39 -16.73 -4.76 2.46
CA LYS A 39 -17.54 -5.70 1.67
C LYS A 39 -17.41 -5.46 0.17
N GLN A 40 -17.56 -4.22 -0.29
CA GLN A 40 -17.43 -3.88 -1.71
C GLN A 40 -16.04 -4.17 -2.26
N LEU A 41 -15.00 -3.92 -1.46
CA LEU A 41 -13.62 -4.21 -1.84
C LEU A 41 -13.41 -5.73 -2.03
N MET A 42 -13.90 -6.54 -1.10
CA MET A 42 -13.86 -8.00 -1.17
C MET A 42 -14.64 -8.53 -2.37
N GLU A 43 -15.86 -8.05 -2.61
CA GLU A 43 -16.70 -8.47 -3.75
C GLU A 43 -16.01 -8.20 -5.09
N LYS A 44 -15.40 -7.02 -5.26
CA LYS A 44 -14.64 -6.67 -6.48
C LYS A 44 -13.39 -7.53 -6.64
N ALA A 45 -12.65 -7.77 -5.55
CA ALA A 45 -11.47 -8.62 -5.57
C ALA A 45 -11.81 -10.07 -5.94
N GLN A 46 -12.90 -10.64 -5.38
CA GLN A 46 -13.38 -11.97 -5.72
C GLN A 46 -13.84 -12.11 -7.18
N GLN A 47 -14.32 -11.02 -7.78
CA GLN A 47 -14.69 -10.94 -9.20
C GLN A 47 -13.51 -10.61 -10.12
N SER A 48 -12.28 -10.58 -9.60
CA SER A 48 -11.06 -10.24 -10.34
C SER A 48 -11.04 -8.83 -10.96
N LYS A 49 -11.76 -7.88 -10.38
CA LYS A 49 -11.89 -6.51 -10.89
C LYS A 49 -10.74 -5.61 -10.43
N GLN A 50 -9.53 -5.89 -10.91
CA GLN A 50 -8.28 -5.21 -10.53
C GLN A 50 -8.39 -3.67 -10.50
N GLU A 51 -8.83 -3.07 -11.60
CA GLU A 51 -8.93 -1.60 -11.68
C GLU A 51 -9.94 -1.01 -10.69
N GLU A 52 -11.05 -1.70 -10.43
CA GLU A 52 -12.08 -1.21 -9.51
C GLU A 52 -11.61 -1.28 -8.06
N VAL A 53 -10.87 -2.34 -7.69
CA VAL A 53 -10.24 -2.46 -6.37
C VAL A 53 -9.20 -1.36 -6.18
N GLN A 54 -8.37 -1.11 -7.21
CA GLN A 54 -7.38 -0.04 -7.17
C GLN A 54 -8.02 1.34 -7.02
N LYS A 55 -9.03 1.66 -7.85
CA LYS A 55 -9.77 2.93 -7.77
C LYS A 55 -10.44 3.13 -6.42
N GLN A 56 -10.99 2.06 -5.84
CA GLN A 56 -11.62 2.13 -4.52
C GLN A 56 -10.61 2.40 -3.40
N LEU A 57 -9.40 1.82 -3.45
CA LEU A 57 -8.35 2.14 -2.47
C LEU A 57 -7.79 3.55 -2.67
N GLN A 58 -7.69 4.02 -3.91
CA GLN A 58 -7.25 5.39 -4.22
C GLN A 58 -8.25 6.44 -3.74
N SER A 59 -9.55 6.12 -3.65
CA SER A 59 -10.57 7.07 -3.16
C SER A 59 -10.42 7.44 -1.69
N ILE A 60 -9.57 6.75 -0.93
CA ILE A 60 -9.20 7.08 0.45
C ILE A 60 -8.41 8.41 0.51
N GLY A 61 -7.82 8.85 -0.61
CA GLY A 61 -7.05 10.09 -0.68
C GLY A 61 -5.59 9.94 -0.23
N ILE A 62 -5.00 8.75 -0.42
CA ILE A 62 -3.61 8.47 -0.06
C ILE A 62 -2.61 9.20 -0.96
N GLY A 63 -1.42 9.48 -0.41
CA GLY A 63 -0.36 10.22 -1.07
C GLY A 63 0.67 9.37 -1.81
N SER A 64 0.52 8.05 -1.84
CA SER A 64 1.44 7.07 -2.41
C SER A 64 0.90 6.44 -3.70
N GLU A 65 1.78 5.92 -4.55
CA GLU A 65 1.37 4.96 -5.58
C GLU A 65 0.92 3.66 -4.91
N ILE A 66 -0.07 3.01 -5.51
CA ILE A 66 -0.61 1.75 -5.02
C ILE A 66 -0.56 0.69 -6.12
N ASN A 67 0.02 -0.45 -5.79
CA ASN A 67 -0.09 -1.67 -6.57
C ASN A 67 -0.78 -2.73 -5.72
N ILE A 68 -1.67 -3.51 -6.33
CA ILE A 68 -2.42 -4.54 -5.64
C ILE A 68 -2.29 -5.87 -6.37
N SER A 69 -2.35 -6.95 -5.61
CA SER A 69 -2.68 -8.27 -6.12
C SER A 69 -3.57 -8.96 -5.12
N PHE A 70 -4.42 -9.87 -5.58
CA PHE A 70 -5.30 -10.61 -4.70
C PHE A 70 -5.53 -12.01 -5.23
N ASN A 71 -5.84 -12.90 -4.30
CA ASN A 71 -6.40 -14.21 -4.58
C ASN A 71 -7.76 -14.31 -3.85
N PRO A 72 -8.48 -15.44 -3.91
CA PRO A 72 -9.78 -15.54 -3.26
C PRO A 72 -9.78 -15.33 -1.73
N ASN A 73 -8.61 -15.25 -1.07
CA ASN A 73 -8.45 -15.23 0.38
C ASN A 73 -7.71 -13.99 0.90
N THR A 74 -6.86 -13.37 0.09
CA THR A 74 -5.94 -12.30 0.51
C THR A 74 -5.86 -11.18 -0.50
N ILE A 75 -5.68 -9.95 -0.01
CA ILE A 75 -5.16 -8.82 -0.79
C ILE A 75 -3.75 -8.50 -0.32
N HIS A 76 -2.84 -8.36 -1.27
CA HIS A 76 -1.53 -7.76 -1.07
C HIS A 76 -1.59 -6.32 -1.59
N ILE A 77 -1.13 -5.39 -0.77
CA ILE A 77 -1.06 -3.97 -1.11
C ILE A 77 0.39 -3.55 -0.98
N THR A 78 0.97 -3.06 -2.08
CA THR A 78 2.30 -2.47 -2.13
C THR A 78 2.17 -0.97 -2.35
N LEU A 79 2.67 -0.19 -1.40
CA LEU A 79 2.79 1.26 -1.49
C LEU A 79 4.21 1.64 -1.89
N SER A 80 4.32 2.66 -2.74
CA SER A 80 5.59 3.28 -3.10
C SER A 80 5.45 4.81 -3.22
N PRO A 81 6.55 5.57 -3.17
CA PRO A 81 6.51 7.00 -3.45
C PRO A 81 5.79 7.34 -4.75
N LYS A 82 5.23 8.55 -4.81
CA LYS A 82 4.52 9.04 -6.01
C LYS A 82 5.42 9.04 -7.23
N LYS A 83 4.85 8.86 -8.42
CA LYS A 83 5.60 9.00 -9.66
C LYS A 83 6.27 10.38 -9.73
N GLY A 84 7.59 10.40 -9.89
CA GLY A 84 8.40 11.63 -9.88
C GLY A 84 9.07 11.96 -8.54
N GLU A 85 8.70 11.28 -7.44
CA GLU A 85 9.47 11.29 -6.20
C GLU A 85 10.66 10.32 -6.31
N SER A 86 11.77 10.62 -5.62
CA SER A 86 12.95 9.75 -5.63
C SER A 86 12.60 8.36 -5.07
N PRO A 87 13.01 7.27 -5.75
CA PRO A 87 12.79 5.93 -5.25
C PRO A 87 13.54 5.75 -3.92
N CYS A 88 12.79 5.52 -2.84
CA CYS A 88 13.33 5.33 -1.50
C CYS A 88 13.16 3.88 -1.03
N CYS A 89 11.97 3.33 -1.22
CA CYS A 89 11.41 2.35 -0.31
C CYS A 89 10.03 1.89 -0.80
N GLN A 90 9.61 0.72 -0.33
CA GLN A 90 8.28 0.15 -0.57
C GLN A 90 7.75 -0.42 0.73
N LEU A 91 6.43 -0.34 0.92
CA LEU A 91 5.74 -0.97 2.04
C LEU A 91 4.72 -1.96 1.47
N THR A 92 4.91 -3.24 1.76
CA THR A 92 3.96 -4.28 1.37
C THR A 92 3.30 -4.85 2.61
N PHE A 93 1.98 -4.92 2.61
CA PHE A 93 1.19 -5.56 3.65
C PHE A 93 0.07 -6.38 3.03
N LEU A 94 -0.41 -7.36 3.80
CA LEU A 94 -1.44 -8.29 3.39
C LEU A 94 -2.59 -8.26 4.39
N LEU A 95 -3.81 -8.34 3.87
CA LEU A 95 -5.01 -8.59 4.66
C LEU A 95 -5.67 -9.88 4.19
N TYR A 96 -6.21 -10.62 5.15
CA TYR A 96 -6.81 -11.94 4.97
C TYR A 96 -8.31 -11.89 5.30
N TRP A 97 -9.15 -12.66 4.59
CA TRP A 97 -10.61 -12.63 4.79
C TRP A 97 -11.35 -13.96 4.57
N ARG A 98 -10.67 -15.11 4.51
CA ARG A 98 -11.34 -16.37 4.19
C ARG A 98 -11.09 -17.51 5.17
#